data_AF-A0A7K6GGZ0-F1
#
_entry.id   AF-A0A7K6GGZ0-F1
#
_cell.length_a   1.000
_cell.length_b   1.000
_cell.length_c   1.000
_cell.angle_alpha   90.00
_cell.angle_beta   90.00
_cell.angle_gamma   90.00
#
_symmetry.space_group_name_H-M   'P 1'
#
loop_
_entity.id
_entity.type
_entity.pdbx_description
1 polymer ?
#
loop_
_entity_poly.entity_id
_entity_poly.type
_entity_poly.pdbx_seq_one_letter_code
_entity_poly.pdbx_strand_id
1 'polypeptide(L)'
;AFLWLLSLLAASLLWSVSVRLSGTEGAALLPLGAAAAVLLQELCRFGCFKLLRKADEGLAMLSGDGRSPLSLRLMAYVSGLSFGIISGAFSLANVLADSAGPGTVGIHGDSPYFFITSAFLTMALVFLHTFWGIIFFDACERRRAGGLGLVLGGHLLTSGLTFLNPWYEASLVPIFILTLCTGLCAFSTAGGSFRSVLKCLSCK
;
A
#
# COMPACT_ATOMS: atom_id res chain seq x y z
N ALA A 1 9.75 4.34 -0.30
CA ALA A 1 10.75 3.44 -0.90
C ALA A 1 11.64 2.77 0.15
N PHE A 2 12.67 3.43 0.71
CA PHE A 2 13.66 2.77 1.58
C PHE A 2 13.07 1.99 2.77
N LEU A 3 12.21 2.62 3.59
CA LEU A 3 11.59 1.93 4.74
C LEU A 3 10.69 0.76 4.33
N TRP A 4 10.08 0.81 3.15
CA TRP A 4 9.31 -0.30 2.62
C TRP A 4 10.22 -1.48 2.25
N LEU A 5 11.35 -1.22 1.58
CA LEU A 5 12.35 -2.26 1.28
C LEU A 5 12.93 -2.88 2.54
N LEU A 6 13.20 -2.05 3.57
CA LEU A 6 13.65 -2.55 4.86
C LEU A 6 12.61 -3.46 5.52
N SER A 7 11.32 -3.10 5.46
CA SER A 7 10.25 -3.96 5.95
C SER A 7 10.16 -5.28 5.19
N LEU A 8 10.34 -5.26 3.87
CA LEU A 8 10.31 -6.47 3.06
C LEU A 8 11.52 -7.37 3.34
N LEU A 9 12.71 -6.79 3.53
CA LEU A 9 13.93 -7.51 3.88
C LEU A 9 13.78 -8.23 5.23
N ALA A 10 13.28 -7.55 6.25
CA ALA A 10 13.07 -8.19 7.55
C ALA A 10 11.94 -9.23 7.50
N ALA A 11 10.90 -9.03 6.68
CA ALA A 11 9.86 -10.04 6.46
C ALA A 11 10.40 -11.28 5.72
N SER A 12 11.27 -11.11 4.72
CA SER A 12 11.86 -12.22 3.98
C SER A 12 12.86 -13.01 4.82
N LEU A 13 13.62 -12.35 5.71
CA LEU A 13 14.45 -13.01 6.71
C LEU A 13 13.62 -13.82 7.70
N LEU A 14 12.53 -13.22 8.22
CA LEU A 14 11.61 -13.92 9.12
C LEU A 14 11.03 -15.17 8.45
N TRP A 15 10.51 -15.04 7.23
CA TRP A 15 9.97 -16.17 6.47
C TRP A 15 11.03 -17.24 6.22
N SER A 16 12.25 -16.86 5.83
CA SER A 16 13.36 -17.80 5.56
C SER A 16 13.75 -18.60 6.79
N VAL A 17 13.81 -17.95 7.96
CA VAL A 17 14.10 -18.62 9.24
C VAL A 17 12.94 -19.54 9.62
N SER A 18 11.69 -19.09 9.49
CA SER A 18 10.51 -19.90 9.79
C SER A 18 10.45 -21.18 8.95
N VAL A 19 10.66 -21.10 7.63
CA VAL A 19 10.69 -22.28 6.76
C VAL A 19 11.77 -23.28 7.19
N ARG A 20 12.98 -22.80 7.51
CA ARG A 20 14.09 -23.66 7.95
C ARG A 20 13.83 -24.33 9.29
N LEU A 21 13.23 -23.62 10.25
CA LEU A 21 12.97 -24.14 11.59
C LEU A 21 11.76 -25.09 11.63
N SER A 22 10.73 -24.81 10.85
CA SER A 22 9.52 -25.63 10.84
C SER A 22 9.69 -26.94 10.08
N GLY A 23 10.71 -27.08 9.22
CA GLY A 23 10.90 -28.27 8.38
C GLY A 23 9.73 -28.57 7.45
N THR A 24 8.87 -27.57 7.19
CA THR A 24 7.65 -27.68 6.37
C THR A 24 7.90 -27.13 4.97
N GLU A 25 7.11 -27.59 4.02
CA GLU A 25 7.05 -27.02 2.68
C GLU A 25 6.78 -25.51 2.77
N GLY A 26 7.63 -24.68 2.13
CA GLY A 26 7.56 -23.23 2.26
C GLY A 26 6.20 -22.64 1.87
N ALA A 27 5.46 -23.34 1.00
CA ALA A 27 4.10 -22.99 0.60
C ALA A 27 3.10 -22.93 1.77
N ALA A 28 3.24 -23.82 2.76
CA ALA A 28 2.33 -23.89 3.90
C ALA A 28 2.42 -22.64 4.81
N LEU A 29 3.58 -21.98 4.82
CA LEU A 29 3.83 -20.79 5.63
C LEU A 29 3.62 -19.47 4.86
N LEU A 30 3.27 -19.51 3.58
CA LEU A 30 3.09 -18.30 2.76
C LEU A 30 2.03 -17.33 3.31
N PRO A 31 0.82 -17.77 3.74
CA PRO A 31 -0.17 -16.84 4.28
C PRO A 31 0.34 -16.13 5.54
N LEU A 32 1.03 -16.86 6.42
CA LEU A 32 1.63 -16.30 7.64
C LEU A 32 2.77 -15.33 7.30
N GLY A 33 3.63 -15.68 6.35
CA GLY A 33 4.71 -14.82 5.87
C GLY A 33 4.19 -13.53 5.26
N ALA A 34 3.14 -13.61 4.43
CA ALA A 34 2.49 -12.44 3.85
C ALA A 34 1.85 -11.56 4.92
N ALA A 35 1.16 -12.13 5.90
CA ALA A 35 0.61 -11.38 7.03
C ALA A 35 1.71 -10.68 7.85
N ALA A 36 2.83 -11.36 8.11
CA ALA A 36 3.98 -10.77 8.79
C ALA A 36 4.60 -9.62 7.99
N ALA A 37 4.71 -9.77 6.66
CA ALA A 37 5.18 -8.71 5.78
C ALA A 37 4.27 -7.47 5.82
N VAL A 38 2.94 -7.67 5.80
CA VAL A 38 1.97 -6.58 5.93
C VAL A 38 2.14 -5.85 7.27
N LEU A 39 2.22 -6.58 8.39
CA LEU A 39 2.40 -5.99 9.71
C LEU A 39 3.69 -5.16 9.80
N LEU A 40 4.78 -5.69 9.24
CA LEU A 40 6.06 -5.00 9.25
C LEU A 40 6.07 -3.76 8.32
N GLN A 41 5.37 -3.82 7.20
CA GLN A 41 5.15 -2.66 6.33
C GLN A 41 4.38 -1.55 7.06
N GLU A 42 3.32 -1.88 7.81
CA GLU A 42 2.56 -0.91 8.61
C GLU A 42 3.39 -0.35 9.77
N LEU A 43 4.24 -1.17 10.41
CA LEU A 43 5.17 -0.70 11.43
C LEU A 43 6.20 0.29 10.85
N CYS A 44 6.76 -0.01 9.68
CA CYS A 44 7.65 0.91 8.98
C CYS A 44 6.94 2.19 8.51
N ARG A 45 5.66 2.13 8.16
CA ARG A 45 4.84 3.32 7.88
C ARG A 45 4.68 4.18 9.13
N PHE A 46 4.44 3.58 10.30
CA PHE A 46 4.44 4.29 11.58
C PHE A 46 5.78 4.95 11.89
N GLY A 47 6.89 4.22 11.67
CA GLY A 47 8.24 4.76 11.79
C GLY A 47 8.45 5.96 10.86
N CYS A 48 7.99 5.86 9.61
CA CYS A 48 8.03 6.96 8.64
C CYS A 48 7.26 8.20 9.12
N PHE A 49 6.04 8.03 9.63
CA PHE A 49 5.26 9.11 10.23
C PHE A 49 6.04 9.80 11.36
N LYS A 50 6.60 9.03 12.29
CA LYS A 50 7.38 9.58 13.41
C LYS A 50 8.62 10.34 12.95
N LEU A 51 9.36 9.81 11.97
CA LEU A 51 10.55 10.47 11.42
C LEU A 51 10.19 11.77 10.72
N LEU A 52 9.16 11.75 9.86
CA LEU A 52 8.73 12.95 9.12
C LEU A 52 8.19 14.02 10.07
N ARG A 53 7.40 13.63 11.07
CA ARG A 53 6.88 14.57 12.08
C ARG A 53 8.00 15.21 12.89
N LYS A 54 9.00 14.43 13.31
CA LYS A 54 10.18 14.95 14.03
C LYS A 54 11.03 15.88 13.14
N ALA A 55 11.17 15.55 11.86
CA ALA A 55 11.87 16.40 10.90
C ALA A 55 11.14 17.73 10.69
N ASP A 56 9.81 17.69 10.55
CA ASP A 56 8.97 18.88 10.36
C ASP A 56 9.06 19.84 11.56
N GLU A 57 9.00 19.32 12.79
CA GLU A 57 9.19 20.12 14.01
C GLU A 57 10.59 20.74 14.08
N GLY A 58 11.62 19.97 13.76
CA GLY A 58 13.00 20.47 13.73
C GLY A 58 13.21 21.57 12.70
N LEU A 59 12.61 21.43 11.51
CA LEU A 59 12.66 22.43 10.45
C LEU A 59 11.87 23.69 10.83
N ALA A 60 10.70 23.55 11.46
CA ALA A 60 9.91 24.68 11.92
C ALA A 60 10.66 25.52 12.97
N MET A 61 11.37 24.87 13.91
CA MET A 61 12.20 25.55 14.91
C MET A 61 13.38 26.34 14.31
N LEU A 62 13.92 25.89 13.17
CA LEU A 62 15.02 26.56 12.47
C LEU A 62 14.54 27.64 11.50
N SER A 63 13.26 27.63 11.14
CA SER A 63 12.67 28.63 10.25
C SER A 63 12.48 29.96 10.97
N GLY A 64 12.92 31.07 10.36
CA GLY A 64 12.79 32.41 10.95
C GLY A 64 11.35 32.84 11.23
N ASP A 65 10.37 32.25 10.53
CA ASP A 65 8.94 32.53 10.67
C ASP A 65 8.19 31.51 11.56
N GLY A 66 8.87 30.49 12.08
CA GLY A 66 8.27 29.42 12.90
C GLY A 66 7.22 28.56 12.19
N ARG A 67 7.09 28.67 10.86
CA ARG A 67 6.12 27.94 10.05
C ARG A 67 6.73 26.65 9.51
N SER A 68 5.98 25.56 9.57
CA SER A 68 6.40 24.32 8.94
C SER A 68 6.52 24.51 7.41
N PRO A 69 7.62 24.07 6.79
CA PRO A 69 7.78 24.19 5.34
C PRO A 69 6.90 23.21 4.56
N LEU A 70 6.41 22.15 5.21
CA LEU A 70 5.59 21.11 4.60
C LEU A 70 4.28 20.92 5.36
N SER A 71 3.21 20.63 4.61
CA SER A 71 1.95 20.21 5.21
C SER A 71 1.99 18.72 5.53
N LEU A 72 1.46 18.32 6.68
CA LEU A 72 1.30 16.91 7.06
C LEU A 72 0.56 16.09 5.99
N ARG A 73 -0.43 16.69 5.32
CA ARG A 73 -1.20 16.04 4.26
C ARG A 73 -0.34 15.72 3.05
N LEU A 74 0.54 16.63 2.63
CA LEU A 74 1.46 16.40 1.53
C LEU A 74 2.48 15.31 1.88
N MET A 75 3.03 15.34 3.11
CA MET A 75 3.93 14.29 3.60
C MET A 75 3.25 12.91 3.59
N ALA A 76 2.01 12.84 4.06
CA ALA A 76 1.21 11.61 4.06
C ALA A 76 0.98 11.06 2.63
N TYR A 77 0.59 11.93 1.70
CA TYR A 77 0.37 11.58 0.29
C TYR A 77 1.65 11.04 -0.36
N VAL A 78 2.76 11.79 -0.25
CA VAL A 78 4.04 11.41 -0.86
C VAL A 78 4.58 10.13 -0.23
N SER A 79 4.45 9.96 1.09
CA SER A 79 4.86 8.75 1.79
C SER A 79 4.06 7.53 1.31
N GLY A 80 2.73 7.64 1.25
CA GLY A 80 1.84 6.58 0.75
C GLY A 80 2.15 6.20 -0.70
N LEU A 81 2.27 7.19 -1.59
CA LEU A 81 2.64 6.99 -2.99
C LEU A 81 4.02 6.31 -3.11
N SER A 82 4.98 6.72 -2.29
CA SER A 82 6.32 6.12 -2.27
C SER A 82 6.36 4.68 -1.76
N PHE A 83 5.37 4.24 -0.97
CA PHE A 83 5.17 2.84 -0.61
C PHE A 83 4.50 2.08 -1.76
N GLY A 84 3.49 2.70 -2.39
CA GLY A 84 2.80 2.14 -3.55
C GLY A 84 3.74 1.85 -4.70
N ILE A 85 4.50 2.84 -5.17
CA ILE A 85 5.39 2.71 -6.33
C ILE A 85 6.41 1.59 -6.13
N ILE A 86 7.08 1.53 -4.97
CA ILE A 86 8.11 0.51 -4.73
C ILE A 86 7.49 -0.90 -4.57
N SER A 87 6.31 -1.00 -3.96
CA SER A 87 5.56 -2.26 -3.86
C SER A 87 5.12 -2.75 -5.24
N GLY A 88 4.60 -1.85 -6.06
CA GLY A 88 4.21 -2.16 -7.43
C GLY A 88 5.39 -2.54 -8.32
N ALA A 89 6.53 -1.84 -8.21
CA ALA A 89 7.76 -2.22 -8.91
C ALA A 89 8.21 -3.63 -8.51
N PHE A 90 8.21 -3.95 -7.21
CA PHE A 90 8.57 -5.29 -6.74
C PHE A 90 7.60 -6.38 -7.23
N SER A 91 6.32 -6.05 -7.37
CA SER A 91 5.27 -6.98 -7.80
C SER A 91 5.22 -7.20 -9.31
N LEU A 92 5.57 -6.19 -10.12
CA LEU A 92 5.32 -6.18 -11.57
C LEU A 92 6.58 -6.17 -12.43
N ALA A 93 7.76 -5.74 -11.94
CA ALA A 93 8.93 -5.53 -12.82
C ALA A 93 9.34 -6.79 -13.61
N ASN A 94 9.42 -7.95 -12.94
CA ASN A 94 9.77 -9.20 -13.61
C ASN A 94 8.66 -9.68 -14.55
N VAL A 95 7.41 -9.62 -14.09
CA VAL A 95 6.23 -9.98 -14.90
C VAL A 95 6.14 -9.11 -16.17
N LEU A 96 6.46 -7.83 -16.06
CA LEU A 96 6.46 -6.89 -17.18
C LEU A 96 7.59 -7.22 -18.16
N ALA A 97 8.78 -7.59 -17.68
CA ALA A 97 9.88 -8.04 -18.53
C ALA A 97 9.48 -9.29 -19.34
N ASP A 98 8.82 -10.26 -18.70
CA ASP A 98 8.35 -11.48 -19.35
C ASP A 98 7.25 -11.21 -20.40
N SER A 99 6.44 -10.17 -20.19
CA SER A 99 5.37 -9.77 -21.13
C SER A 99 5.86 -9.15 -22.44
N ALA A 100 7.15 -8.80 -22.55
CA ALA A 100 7.73 -8.21 -23.75
C ALA A 100 7.93 -9.22 -24.89
N GLY A 101 7.91 -10.52 -24.57
CA GLY A 101 7.98 -11.58 -25.57
C GLY A 101 6.70 -11.69 -26.41
N PRO A 102 6.74 -12.37 -27.57
CA PRO A 102 5.56 -12.57 -28.42
C PRO A 102 4.54 -13.57 -27.86
N GLY A 103 4.88 -14.28 -26.78
CA GLY A 103 4.02 -15.28 -26.13
C GLY A 103 3.19 -14.71 -24.99
N THR A 104 2.04 -15.32 -24.71
CA THR A 104 1.25 -15.08 -23.50
C THR A 104 1.29 -16.31 -22.58
N VAL A 105 0.91 -16.11 -21.31
CA VAL A 105 0.75 -17.19 -20.33
C VAL A 105 -0.40 -18.12 -20.76
N GLY A 106 -0.26 -19.42 -20.50
CA GLY A 106 -1.37 -20.38 -20.71
C GLY A 106 -1.02 -21.72 -21.36
N ILE A 107 0.25 -21.97 -21.73
CA ILE A 107 0.65 -23.26 -22.32
C ILE A 107 0.37 -24.46 -21.39
N HIS A 108 0.36 -24.23 -20.07
CA HIS A 108 0.04 -25.24 -19.05
C HIS A 108 -1.39 -25.12 -18.49
N GLY A 109 -2.30 -24.42 -19.19
CA GLY A 109 -3.69 -24.24 -18.76
C GLY A 109 -3.96 -23.03 -17.85
N ASP A 110 -2.95 -22.18 -17.62
CA ASP A 110 -3.10 -20.90 -16.92
C ASP A 110 -3.90 -19.87 -17.75
N SER A 111 -4.38 -18.82 -17.10
CA SER A 111 -5.15 -17.78 -17.77
C SER A 111 -4.29 -16.92 -18.73
N PRO A 112 -4.73 -16.68 -19.97
CA PRO A 112 -4.05 -15.75 -20.89
C PRO A 112 -4.17 -14.29 -20.43
N TYR A 113 -5.03 -13.99 -19.45
CA TYR A 113 -5.21 -12.67 -18.86
C TYR A 113 -4.22 -12.38 -17.71
N PHE A 114 -3.26 -13.26 -17.43
CA PHE A 114 -2.32 -13.10 -16.32
C PHE A 114 -1.62 -11.74 -16.28
N PHE A 115 -1.07 -11.29 -17.42
CA PHE A 115 -0.35 -10.01 -17.49
C PHE A 115 -1.25 -8.81 -17.22
N ILE A 116 -2.42 -8.76 -17.85
CA ILE A 116 -3.35 -7.64 -17.68
C ILE A 116 -3.93 -7.60 -16.26
N THR A 117 -4.27 -8.77 -15.69
CA THR A 117 -4.70 -8.89 -14.29
C THR A 117 -3.61 -8.42 -13.33
N SER A 118 -2.35 -8.80 -13.57
CA SER A 118 -1.21 -8.37 -12.75
C SER A 118 -0.99 -6.86 -12.81
N ALA A 119 -1.17 -6.25 -13.99
CA ALA A 119 -1.08 -4.80 -14.16
C ALA A 119 -2.19 -4.05 -13.39
N PHE A 120 -3.45 -4.50 -13.52
CA PHE A 120 -4.58 -3.90 -12.80
C PHE A 120 -4.47 -4.09 -11.28
N LEU A 121 -4.06 -5.28 -10.83
CA LEU A 121 -3.81 -5.54 -9.41
C LEU A 121 -2.70 -4.63 -8.87
N THR A 122 -1.60 -4.48 -9.61
CA THR A 122 -0.50 -3.59 -9.23
C THR A 122 -0.96 -2.14 -9.12
N MET A 123 -1.73 -1.64 -10.09
CA MET A 123 -2.30 -0.29 -10.03
C MET A 123 -3.18 -0.11 -8.79
N ALA A 124 -4.04 -1.09 -8.47
CA ALA A 124 -4.87 -1.05 -7.26
C ALA A 124 -4.02 -0.98 -5.99
N LEU A 125 -2.94 -1.76 -5.89
CA LEU A 125 -2.00 -1.71 -4.75
C LEU A 125 -1.30 -0.36 -4.63
N VAL A 126 -0.88 0.27 -5.74
CA VAL A 126 -0.29 1.61 -5.72
C VAL A 126 -1.29 2.64 -5.17
N PHE A 127 -2.53 2.61 -5.64
CA PHE A 127 -3.59 3.50 -5.15
C PHE A 127 -3.92 3.24 -3.68
N LEU A 128 -4.10 1.99 -3.29
CA LEU A 128 -4.38 1.61 -1.90
C LEU A 128 -3.28 2.09 -0.96
N HIS A 129 -1.99 1.88 -1.28
CA HIS A 129 -0.90 2.41 -0.46
C HIS A 129 -0.91 3.94 -0.34
N THR A 130 -1.27 4.63 -1.42
CA THR A 130 -1.43 6.09 -1.41
C THR A 130 -2.56 6.52 -0.46
N PHE A 131 -3.73 5.88 -0.57
CA PHE A 131 -4.89 6.19 0.26
C PHE A 131 -4.68 5.80 1.73
N TRP A 132 -4.09 4.64 1.98
CA TRP A 132 -3.70 4.21 3.32
C TRP A 132 -2.70 5.18 3.94
N GLY A 133 -1.73 5.71 3.19
CA GLY A 133 -0.81 6.73 3.68
C GLY A 133 -1.54 7.97 4.23
N ILE A 134 -2.52 8.48 3.48
CA ILE A 134 -3.35 9.64 3.89
C ILE A 134 -4.14 9.31 5.17
N ILE A 135 -4.87 8.20 5.18
CA ILE A 135 -5.72 7.81 6.31
C ILE A 135 -4.86 7.52 7.56
N PHE A 136 -3.74 6.83 7.38
CA PHE A 136 -2.84 6.43 8.47
C PHE A 136 -2.24 7.65 9.16
N PHE A 137 -1.72 8.63 8.40
CA PHE A 137 -1.12 9.83 8.98
C PHE A 137 -2.14 10.69 9.71
N ASP A 138 -3.34 10.90 9.15
CA ASP A 138 -4.43 11.62 9.85
C ASP A 138 -4.87 10.88 11.12
N ALA A 139 -4.97 9.54 11.06
CA ALA A 139 -5.33 8.72 12.21
C ALA A 139 -4.27 8.79 13.33
N CYS A 140 -2.98 8.79 12.99
CA CYS A 140 -1.90 9.01 13.95
C CYS A 140 -1.96 10.40 14.57
N GLU A 141 -2.16 11.44 13.76
CA GLU A 141 -2.21 12.84 14.22
C GLU A 141 -3.39 13.06 15.18
N ARG A 142 -4.57 12.56 14.81
CA ARG A 142 -5.80 12.70 15.61
C ARG A 142 -5.97 11.63 16.69
N ARG A 143 -5.00 10.73 16.84
CA ARG A 143 -5.04 9.56 17.75
C ARG A 143 -6.30 8.70 17.61
N ARG A 144 -6.76 8.49 16.37
CA ARG A 144 -7.96 7.71 16.05
C ARG A 144 -7.62 6.27 15.71
N ALA A 145 -7.77 5.36 16.67
CA ALA A 145 -7.50 3.94 16.48
C ALA A 145 -8.30 3.30 15.32
N GLY A 146 -9.54 3.76 15.09
CA GLY A 146 -10.38 3.25 13.99
C GLY A 146 -9.76 3.42 12.60
N GLY A 147 -9.08 4.54 12.33
CA GLY A 147 -8.40 4.75 11.05
C GLY A 147 -7.19 3.83 10.86
N LEU A 148 -6.44 3.57 11.93
CA LEU A 148 -5.32 2.62 11.92
C LEU A 148 -5.82 1.19 11.70
N GLY A 149 -6.90 0.80 12.38
CA GLY A 149 -7.56 -0.49 12.20
C GLY A 149 -8.08 -0.70 10.77
N LEU A 150 -8.67 0.34 10.17
CA LEU A 150 -9.12 0.30 8.77
C LEU A 150 -7.96 0.08 7.80
N VAL A 151 -6.83 0.78 8.00
CA VAL A 151 -5.66 0.63 7.14
C VAL A 151 -5.05 -0.77 7.27
N LEU A 152 -4.78 -1.22 8.51
CA LEU A 152 -4.19 -2.54 8.73
C LEU A 152 -5.11 -3.67 8.27
N GLY A 153 -6.40 -3.61 8.63
CA GLY A 153 -7.40 -4.59 8.21
C GLY A 153 -7.61 -4.60 6.70
N GLY A 154 -7.68 -3.43 6.07
CA GLY A 154 -7.79 -3.30 4.62
C GLY A 154 -6.57 -3.85 3.88
N HIS A 155 -5.37 -3.64 4.42
CA HIS A 155 -4.13 -4.18 3.86
C HIS A 155 -4.09 -5.71 3.96
N LEU A 156 -4.36 -6.27 5.15
CA LEU A 156 -4.45 -7.72 5.35
C LEU A 156 -5.53 -8.36 4.47
N LEU A 157 -6.71 -7.72 4.36
CA LEU A 157 -7.79 -8.20 3.50
C LEU A 157 -7.37 -8.20 2.02
N THR A 158 -6.73 -7.12 1.55
CA THR A 158 -6.25 -7.03 0.17
C THR A 158 -5.24 -8.13 -0.12
N SER A 159 -4.26 -8.35 0.76
CA SER A 159 -3.30 -9.46 0.63
C SER A 159 -4.00 -10.82 0.68
N GLY A 160 -4.98 -10.99 1.56
CA GLY A 160 -5.81 -12.20 1.66
C GLY A 160 -6.54 -12.52 0.36
N LEU A 161 -7.17 -11.51 -0.26
CA LEU A 161 -7.88 -11.65 -1.53
C LEU A 161 -6.96 -12.09 -2.67
N THR A 162 -5.69 -11.67 -2.67
CA THR A 162 -4.74 -12.12 -3.71
C THR A 162 -4.44 -13.62 -3.67
N PHE A 163 -4.62 -14.31 -2.54
CA PHE A 163 -4.50 -15.76 -2.47
C PHE A 163 -5.65 -16.51 -3.14
N LEU A 164 -6.74 -15.84 -3.51
CA LEU A 164 -7.82 -16.44 -4.29
C LEU A 164 -7.50 -16.52 -5.79
N ASN A 165 -6.38 -15.91 -6.24
CA ASN A 165 -5.92 -16.12 -7.61
C ASN A 165 -5.63 -17.62 -7.83
N PRO A 166 -6.10 -18.21 -8.95
CA PRO A 166 -6.48 -17.55 -10.21
C PRO A 166 -7.98 -17.19 -10.36
N TRP A 167 -8.80 -17.29 -9.31
CA TRP A 167 -10.21 -16.85 -9.36
C TRP A 167 -10.30 -15.33 -9.31
N TYR A 168 -10.01 -14.70 -10.46
CA TYR A 168 -9.89 -13.24 -10.57
C TYR A 168 -11.17 -12.49 -10.22
N GLU A 169 -12.35 -13.07 -10.44
CA GLU A 169 -13.62 -12.46 -10.04
C GLU A 169 -13.73 -12.32 -8.51
N ALA A 170 -13.25 -13.33 -7.76
CA ALA A 170 -13.26 -13.33 -6.30
C ALA A 170 -12.09 -12.55 -5.68
N SER A 171 -11.07 -12.21 -6.47
CA SER A 171 -9.86 -11.49 -6.04
C SER A 171 -9.89 -10.03 -6.50
N LEU A 172 -9.83 -9.81 -7.82
CA LEU A 172 -9.63 -8.49 -8.43
C LEU A 172 -10.83 -7.56 -8.21
N VAL A 173 -12.06 -8.06 -8.41
CA VAL A 173 -13.27 -7.22 -8.29
C VAL A 173 -13.42 -6.69 -6.85
N PRO A 174 -13.34 -7.52 -5.78
CA PRO A 174 -13.32 -7.01 -4.41
C PRO A 174 -12.18 -6.03 -4.13
N ILE A 175 -10.97 -6.26 -4.66
CA ILE A 175 -9.83 -5.35 -4.48
C ILE A 175 -10.11 -3.97 -5.09
N PHE A 176 -10.73 -3.90 -6.26
CA PHE A 176 -11.12 -2.62 -6.87
C PHE A 176 -12.23 -1.91 -6.08
N ILE A 177 -13.22 -2.65 -5.56
CA ILE A 177 -14.25 -2.09 -4.68
C ILE A 177 -13.60 -1.50 -3.42
N LEU A 178 -12.69 -2.24 -2.78
CA LEU A 178 -11.92 -1.76 -1.63
C LEU A 178 -11.09 -0.53 -1.98
N THR A 179 -10.50 -0.49 -3.17
CA THR A 179 -9.69 0.64 -3.66
C THR A 179 -10.55 1.90 -3.78
N LEU A 180 -11.74 1.80 -4.39
CA LEU A 180 -12.69 2.91 -4.52
C LEU A 180 -13.19 3.39 -3.16
N CYS A 181 -13.62 2.47 -2.28
CA CYS A 181 -14.09 2.80 -0.94
C CYS A 181 -12.98 3.50 -0.12
N THR A 182 -11.76 2.96 -0.14
CA THR A 182 -10.61 3.55 0.56
C THR A 182 -10.23 4.91 -0.04
N GLY A 183 -10.33 5.08 -1.36
CA GLY A 183 -10.12 6.36 -2.04
C GLY A 183 -11.12 7.43 -1.61
N LEU A 184 -12.41 7.08 -1.50
CA LEU A 184 -13.44 7.97 -0.95
C LEU A 184 -13.15 8.33 0.50
N CYS A 185 -12.76 7.37 1.34
CA CYS A 185 -12.36 7.63 2.72
C CYS A 185 -11.15 8.57 2.79
N ALA A 186 -10.13 8.37 1.96
CA ALA A 186 -8.94 9.22 1.90
C ALA A 186 -9.28 10.64 1.43
N PHE A 187 -10.15 10.78 0.42
CA PHE A 187 -10.65 12.08 -0.05
C PHE A 187 -11.36 12.85 1.08
N SER A 188 -12.28 12.20 1.80
CA SER A 188 -12.94 12.81 2.97
C SER A 188 -11.95 13.16 4.08
N THR A 189 -10.98 12.29 4.36
CA THR A 189 -9.93 12.51 5.36
C THR A 189 -9.07 13.73 5.02
N ALA A 190 -8.78 13.94 3.74
CA ALA A 190 -8.03 15.09 3.24
C ALA A 190 -8.83 16.41 3.23
N GLY A 191 -10.13 16.38 3.60
CA GLY A 191 -11.01 17.54 3.66
C GLY A 191 -11.94 17.71 2.44
N GLY A 192 -11.96 16.73 1.53
CA GLY A 192 -12.86 16.71 0.38
C GLY A 192 -14.31 16.43 0.77
N SER A 193 -15.25 16.98 0.01
CA SER A 193 -16.69 16.72 0.13
C SER A 193 -17.39 16.91 -1.21
N PHE A 194 -18.66 16.49 -1.33
CA PHE A 194 -19.44 16.76 -2.53
C PHE A 194 -19.51 18.27 -2.87
N ARG A 195 -19.56 19.12 -1.83
CA ARG A 195 -19.52 20.58 -1.99
C ARG A 195 -18.19 21.07 -2.58
N SER A 196 -17.06 20.46 -2.22
CA SER A 196 -15.76 20.86 -2.78
C SER A 196 -15.64 20.45 -4.25
N VAL A 197 -16.20 19.30 -4.63
CA VAL A 197 -16.28 18.89 -6.04
C VAL A 197 -17.16 19.84 -6.83
N LEU A 198 -18.35 20.18 -6.32
CA LEU A 198 -19.25 21.12 -6.98
C LEU A 198 -18.63 22.51 -7.15
N LYS A 199 -17.92 23.01 -6.13
CA LYS A 199 -17.15 24.27 -6.22
C LYS A 199 -16.07 24.22 -7.29
N CYS A 200 -15.29 23.13 -7.35
CA CYS A 200 -14.26 22.94 -8.37
C CYS A 200 -14.87 22.97 -9.80
N LEU A 201 -15.99 22.27 -9.99
CA LEU A 201 -16.69 22.24 -11.28
C LEU A 201 -17.36 23.58 -11.65
N SER A 202 -17.72 24.39 -10.65
CA SER A 202 -18.38 25.67 -10.88
C SER A 202 -17.41 26.79 -11.30
N CYS A 203 -16.09 26.54 -11.31
CA CYS A 203 -15.03 27.50 -11.69
C CYS A 203 -15.31 28.94 -11.22
N LYS A 204 -15.79 29.08 -9.97
CA LYS A 204 -15.87 30.33 -9.21
C LYS A 204 -15.04 30.17 -7.95
#